data_AF-A0A370DL67-F1
#
_entry.id   AF-A0A370DL67-F1
#
_cell.length_a   1.000
_cell.length_b   1.000
_cell.length_c   1.000
_cell.angle_alpha   90.00
_cell.angle_beta   90.00
_cell.angle_gamma   90.00
#
_symmetry.space_group_name_H-M   'P 1'
#
loop_
_entity.id
_entity.type
_entity.pdbx_description
1 polymer ?
#
loop_
_entity_poly.entity_id
_entity_poly.type
_entity_poly.pdbx_seq_one_letter_code
_entity_poly.pdbx_strand_id
1 'polypeptide(L)'
;MKEQKEESASPALFHPDTPDQAGEFFRLTIPLLAKHQLPINPVNFSLFYNYMAGRDARLKEKLDSFLEGQGDWSQEGADKLFRRFLYSCDEVVLDDLREELLAIVAQTIGVLVDIAGKAAISNEKLERYINCLAESQKAEDVLAVVTNIMSDTRVLAMESKRLESQLTTSSGEMDKLKNELESAK
;
A
#
# COMPACT_ATOMS: atom_id res chain seq x y z
N MET A 1 -17.16 -7.84 36.25
CA MET A 1 -16.96 -6.40 36.01
C MET A 1 -15.45 -6.19 35.96
N LYS A 2 -14.93 -6.04 34.74
CA LYS A 2 -14.27 -4.80 34.25
C LYS A 2 -13.03 -4.52 35.12
N GLU A 3 -11.81 -4.68 34.63
CA GLU A 3 -11.29 -4.01 33.43
C GLU A 3 -10.30 -4.91 32.68
N GLN A 4 -10.63 -5.21 31.42
CA GLN A 4 -9.62 -5.27 30.37
C GLN A 4 -8.96 -3.89 30.34
N LYS A 5 -7.65 -3.82 30.57
CA LYS A 5 -6.88 -2.68 30.13
C LYS A 5 -6.02 -3.18 28.99
N GLU A 6 -6.45 -2.79 27.80
CA GLU A 6 -5.70 -2.84 26.55
C GLU A 6 -4.25 -2.45 26.83
N GLU A 7 -3.39 -3.46 26.92
CA GLU A 7 -1.98 -3.31 26.62
C GLU A 7 -1.88 -3.38 25.10
N SER A 8 -2.44 -2.36 24.44
CA SER A 8 -2.04 -2.03 23.08
C SER A 8 -0.55 -1.73 23.19
N ALA A 9 0.25 -2.58 22.56
CA ALA A 9 1.69 -2.49 22.61
C ALA A 9 2.11 -1.12 22.08
N SER A 10 2.26 -0.16 22.99
CA SER A 10 2.90 1.10 22.68
C SER A 10 4.29 0.72 22.18
N PRO A 11 4.72 1.27 21.04
CA PRO A 11 6.03 0.95 20.48
C PRO A 11 7.07 1.11 21.57
N ALA A 12 8.03 0.18 21.63
CA ALA A 12 9.06 0.09 22.68
C ALA A 12 9.82 1.41 22.98
N LEU A 13 9.64 2.42 22.14
CA LEU A 13 10.15 3.78 22.27
C LEU A 13 9.43 4.67 23.30
N PHE A 14 8.20 4.36 23.71
CA PHE A 14 7.40 5.23 24.58
C PHE A 14 7.05 4.61 25.94
N HIS A 15 8.00 3.90 26.57
CA HIS A 15 7.88 3.58 27.99
C HIS A 15 7.98 4.87 28.81
N PRO A 16 7.08 5.12 29.79
CA PRO A 16 7.13 6.33 30.60
C PRO A 16 8.39 6.34 31.47
N ASP A 17 9.23 7.36 31.29
CA ASP A 17 10.39 7.60 32.15
C ASP A 17 9.96 8.09 33.53
N THR A 18 10.75 7.78 34.54
CA THR A 18 10.66 8.50 35.82
C THR A 18 11.10 9.97 35.60
N PRO A 19 10.62 10.92 36.43
CA PRO A 19 11.04 12.32 36.33
C PRO A 19 12.56 12.52 36.36
N ASP A 20 13.28 11.70 37.12
CA ASP A 20 14.74 11.75 37.23
C ASP A 20 15.43 11.33 35.94
N GLN A 21 15.00 10.23 35.32
CA GLN A 21 15.50 9.74 34.03
C GLN A 21 15.22 10.75 32.91
N ALA A 22 13.99 11.28 32.86
CA ALA A 22 13.64 12.29 31.88
C ALA A 22 14.49 13.56 32.03
N GLY A 23 14.74 13.99 33.28
CA GLY A 23 15.64 15.09 33.58
C GLY A 23 17.09 14.82 33.16
N GLU A 24 17.57 13.59 33.29
CA GLU A 24 18.90 13.18 32.84
C GLU A 24 19.02 13.21 31.32
N PHE A 25 18.10 12.56 30.59
CA PHE A 25 18.09 12.58 29.13
C PHE A 25 17.97 13.99 28.59
N PHE A 26 17.17 14.85 29.20
CA PHE A 26 17.11 16.27 28.86
C PHE A 26 18.46 16.97 29.01
N ARG A 27 19.13 16.81 30.17
CA ARG A 27 20.44 17.42 30.45
C ARG A 27 21.54 16.94 29.51
N LEU A 28 21.45 15.72 28.99
CA LEU A 28 22.41 15.19 28.03
C LEU A 28 22.10 15.61 26.59
N THR A 29 20.80 15.69 26.24
CA THR A 29 20.35 16.00 24.88
C THR A 29 20.63 17.44 24.47
N ILE A 30 20.37 18.41 25.35
CA ILE A 30 20.50 19.84 25.01
C ILE A 30 21.94 20.23 24.64
N PRO A 31 22.98 19.86 25.43
CA PRO A 31 24.35 20.14 25.07
C PRO A 31 24.79 19.45 23.77
N LEU A 32 24.28 18.25 23.50
CA LEU A 32 24.58 17.51 22.27
C LEU A 32 24.03 18.23 21.04
N LEU A 33 22.77 18.66 21.06
CA LEU A 33 22.18 19.44 19.98
C LEU A 33 22.94 20.75 19.74
N ALA A 34 23.30 21.45 20.82
CA ALA A 34 24.07 22.68 20.74
C ALA A 34 25.46 22.46 20.14
N LYS A 35 26.16 21.38 20.54
CA LYS A 35 27.48 21.02 20.01
C LYS A 35 27.48 20.81 18.50
N HIS A 36 26.41 20.22 17.96
CA HIS A 36 26.24 19.95 16.54
C HIS A 36 25.46 21.06 15.79
N GLN A 37 25.21 22.21 16.42
CA GLN A 37 24.49 23.35 15.85
C GLN A 37 23.09 23.00 15.32
N LEU A 38 22.43 22.02 15.95
CA LEU A 38 21.10 21.58 15.57
C LEU A 38 20.03 22.46 16.22
N PRO A 39 18.98 22.87 15.49
CA PRO A 39 17.85 23.58 16.08
C PRO A 39 17.18 22.73 17.16
N ILE A 40 16.92 23.33 18.33
CA ILE A 40 16.16 22.69 19.42
C ILE A 40 14.66 22.80 19.10
N ASN A 41 14.25 22.10 18.05
CA ASN A 41 12.84 21.94 17.68
C ASN A 41 12.32 20.60 18.21
N PRO A 42 10.98 20.39 18.27
CA PRO A 42 10.41 19.15 18.78
C PRO A 42 10.95 17.90 18.08
N VAL A 43 11.17 17.95 16.77
CA VAL A 43 11.65 16.81 15.95
C VAL A 43 13.06 16.37 16.39
N ASN A 44 14.02 17.30 16.38
CA ASN A 44 15.41 17.03 16.76
C ASN A 44 15.49 16.65 18.23
N PHE A 45 14.77 17.35 19.10
CA PHE A 45 14.75 17.00 20.52
C PHE A 45 14.25 15.58 20.75
N SER A 46 13.14 15.16 20.13
CA SER A 46 12.61 13.81 20.28
C SER A 46 13.56 12.74 19.74
N LEU A 47 14.23 12.96 18.61
CA LEU A 47 15.21 12.02 18.05
C LEU A 47 16.41 11.82 19.00
N PHE A 48 17.01 12.92 19.44
CA PHE A 48 18.21 12.85 20.29
C PHE A 48 17.89 12.47 21.74
N TYR A 49 16.67 12.74 22.22
CA TYR A 49 16.18 12.22 23.49
C TYR A 49 16.09 10.68 23.47
N ASN A 50 15.48 10.12 22.42
CA ASN A 50 15.37 8.65 22.28
C ASN A 50 16.74 8.00 22.02
N TYR A 51 17.66 8.72 21.37
CA TYR A 51 19.07 8.33 21.26
C TYR A 51 19.75 8.23 22.62
N MET A 52 19.61 9.25 23.49
CA MET A 52 20.15 9.23 24.86
C MET A 52 19.53 8.13 25.72
N ALA A 53 18.23 7.88 25.54
CA ALA A 53 17.53 6.82 26.24
C ALA A 53 17.90 5.40 25.75
N GLY A 54 18.57 5.27 24.60
CA GLY A 54 19.07 3.99 24.09
C GLY A 54 17.98 2.99 23.70
N ARG A 55 16.77 3.46 23.40
CA ARG A 55 15.58 2.60 23.22
C ARG A 55 15.53 1.85 21.89
N ASP A 56 16.23 2.35 20.87
CA ASP A 56 16.27 1.73 19.54
C ASP A 56 17.71 1.74 19.00
N ALA A 57 18.28 0.54 18.83
CA ALA A 57 19.63 0.37 18.33
C ALA A 57 19.81 0.83 16.88
N ARG A 58 18.77 0.73 16.04
CA ARG A 58 18.80 1.18 14.64
C ARG A 58 18.72 2.69 14.54
N LEU A 59 17.89 3.33 15.38
CA LEU A 59 17.89 4.79 15.50
C LEU A 59 19.26 5.28 15.98
N LYS A 60 19.85 4.58 16.96
CA LYS A 60 21.17 4.90 17.48
C LYS A 60 22.25 4.86 16.40
N GLU A 61 22.34 3.77 15.65
CA GLU A 61 23.31 3.61 14.55
C GLU A 61 23.21 4.72 13.49
N LYS A 62 21.98 5.12 13.14
CA LYS A 62 21.74 6.20 12.18
C LYS A 62 22.19 7.57 12.70
N LEU A 63 21.93 7.85 13.97
CA LEU A 63 22.36 9.10 14.58
C LEU A 63 23.87 9.10 14.86
N ASP A 64 24.46 7.97 15.23
CA ASP A 64 25.92 7.82 15.37
C ASP A 64 26.62 8.11 14.04
N SER A 65 26.13 7.55 12.92
CA SER A 65 26.68 7.83 11.58
C SER A 65 26.67 9.33 11.24
N PHE A 66 25.58 10.02 11.61
CA PHE A 66 25.48 11.47 11.45
C PHE A 66 26.46 12.23 12.36
N LEU A 67 26.56 11.84 13.64
CA LEU A 67 27.47 12.48 14.61
C LEU A 67 28.95 12.27 14.25
N GLU A 68 29.28 11.16 13.58
CA GLU A 68 30.61 10.84 13.05
C GLU A 68 30.97 11.61 11.75
N GLY A 69 30.06 12.47 11.26
CA GLY A 69 30.29 13.30 10.08
C GLY A 69 30.04 12.57 8.75
N GLN A 70 29.41 11.40 8.77
CA GLN A 70 28.95 10.72 7.56
C GLN A 70 27.57 11.26 7.12
N GLY A 71 27.54 12.54 6.73
CA GLY A 71 26.37 13.19 6.12
C GLY A 71 26.02 14.55 6.71
N ASP A 72 25.26 15.34 5.94
CA ASP A 72 24.72 16.63 6.36
C ASP A 72 23.36 16.45 7.06
N TRP A 73 23.15 17.15 8.18
CA TRP A 73 21.82 17.22 8.81
C TRP A 73 20.94 18.19 8.03
N SER A 74 19.81 17.70 7.52
CA SER A 74 18.77 18.53 6.94
C SER A 74 17.47 18.36 7.72
N GLN A 75 16.63 19.39 7.71
CA GLN A 75 15.29 19.30 8.31
C GLN A 75 14.48 18.16 7.69
N GLU A 76 14.58 17.97 6.37
CA GLU A 76 13.91 16.87 5.66
C GLU A 76 14.41 15.48 6.14
N GLY A 77 15.72 15.34 6.39
CA GLY A 77 16.31 14.12 6.93
C GLY A 77 15.84 13.85 8.36
N ALA A 78 15.77 14.88 9.20
CA ALA A 78 15.23 14.79 10.56
C ALA A 78 13.76 14.37 10.55
N ASP A 79 12.94 14.97 9.70
CA ASP A 79 11.52 14.64 9.58
C ASP A 79 11.31 13.18 9.11
N LYS A 80 12.13 12.69 8.18
CA LYS A 80 12.12 11.29 7.74
C LYS A 80 12.49 10.33 8.87
N LEU A 81 13.54 10.62 9.63
CA LEU A 81 13.94 9.80 10.77
C LEU A 81 12.86 9.80 11.86
N PHE A 82 12.26 10.96 12.13
CA PHE A 82 11.17 11.08 13.09
C PHE A 82 9.96 10.25 12.68
N ARG A 83 9.53 10.34 11.42
CA ARG A 83 8.43 9.50 10.90
C ARG A 83 8.74 8.01 10.99
N ARG A 84 9.95 7.62 10.63
CA ARG A 84 10.32 6.20 10.57
C ARG A 84 10.45 5.54 11.94
N PHE A 85 11.03 6.26 12.91
CA PHE A 85 11.41 5.67 14.19
C PHE A 85 10.52 6.11 15.35
N LEU A 86 9.93 7.31 15.31
CA LEU A 86 9.16 7.87 16.42
C LEU A 86 7.67 8.01 16.12
N TYR A 87 7.31 8.09 14.84
CA TYR A 87 5.91 8.11 14.43
C TYR A 87 5.44 6.67 14.29
N SER A 88 4.47 6.30 15.12
CA SER A 88 3.74 5.07 14.93
C SER A 88 2.55 5.43 14.06
N CYS A 89 2.61 5.07 12.77
CA CYS A 89 1.38 4.94 12.03
C CYS A 89 0.53 3.94 12.81
N ASP A 90 -0.72 4.31 13.11
CA ASP A 90 -1.63 3.46 13.88
C ASP A 90 -1.65 2.09 13.18
N GLU A 91 -1.18 1.05 13.86
CA GLU A 91 -0.99 -0.27 13.23
C GLU A 91 -2.31 -0.77 12.62
N VAL A 92 -3.43 -0.33 13.20
CA VAL A 92 -4.80 -0.48 12.70
C VAL A 92 -5.01 0.15 11.32
N VAL A 93 -4.60 1.41 11.12
CA VAL A 93 -4.76 2.10 9.81
C VAL A 93 -3.90 1.42 8.73
N LEU A 94 -2.72 0.93 9.12
CA LEU A 94 -1.86 0.20 8.20
C LEU A 94 -2.44 -1.18 7.83
N ASP A 95 -3.12 -1.84 8.77
CA ASP A 95 -3.79 -3.12 8.53
C ASP A 95 -5.06 -2.93 7.68
N ASP A 96 -5.87 -1.91 7.98
CA ASP A 96 -7.03 -1.53 7.17
C ASP A 96 -6.63 -1.28 5.70
N LEU A 97 -5.54 -0.54 5.49
CA LEU A 97 -5.02 -0.26 4.14
C LEU A 97 -4.53 -1.53 3.42
N ARG A 98 -3.96 -2.49 4.16
CA ARG A 98 -3.55 -3.80 3.60
C ARG A 98 -4.76 -4.65 3.25
N GLU A 99 -5.79 -4.67 4.10
CA GLU A 99 -7.04 -5.39 3.84
C GLU A 99 -7.72 -4.83 2.58
N GLU A 100 -7.78 -3.50 2.43
CA GLU A 100 -8.34 -2.85 1.25
C GLU A 100 -7.57 -3.21 -0.03
N LEU A 101 -6.23 -3.22 0.03
CA LEU A 101 -5.40 -3.67 -1.09
C LEU A 101 -5.65 -5.13 -1.45
N LEU A 102 -5.74 -6.02 -0.45
CA LEU A 102 -6.05 -7.44 -0.67
C LEU A 102 -7.43 -7.64 -1.31
N ALA A 103 -8.42 -6.83 -0.92
CA ALA A 103 -9.76 -6.87 -1.51
C ALA A 103 -9.74 -6.51 -3.00
N ILE A 104 -8.99 -5.47 -3.38
CA ILE A 104 -8.87 -5.05 -4.80
C ILE A 104 -8.14 -6.09 -5.64
N VAL A 105 -7.09 -6.73 -5.08
CA VAL A 105 -6.40 -7.84 -5.76
C VAL A 105 -7.37 -9.00 -5.99
N ALA A 106 -8.15 -9.39 -4.98
CA ALA A 106 -9.14 -10.45 -5.12
C ALA A 106 -10.20 -10.11 -6.17
N GLN A 107 -10.67 -8.85 -6.20
CA GLN A 107 -11.60 -8.37 -7.22
C GLN A 107 -11.00 -8.47 -8.64
N THR A 108 -9.74 -8.05 -8.80
CA THR A 108 -9.03 -8.12 -10.08
C THR A 108 -8.91 -9.56 -10.57
N ILE A 109 -8.55 -10.49 -9.68
CA ILE A 109 -8.49 -11.92 -9.99
C ILE A 109 -9.88 -12.41 -10.44
N GLY A 110 -10.95 -12.00 -9.75
CA GLY A 110 -12.33 -12.33 -10.15
C GLY A 110 -12.68 -11.85 -11.56
N VAL A 111 -12.29 -10.62 -11.92
CA VAL A 111 -12.47 -10.06 -13.27
C VAL A 111 -11.69 -10.88 -14.31
N LEU A 112 -10.45 -11.28 -14.01
CA LEU A 112 -9.64 -12.11 -14.92
C LEU A 112 -10.24 -13.50 -15.14
N VAL A 113 -10.80 -14.12 -14.09
CA VAL A 113 -11.50 -15.40 -14.20
C VAL A 113 -12.77 -15.26 -15.06
N ASP A 114 -13.54 -14.18 -14.90
CA ASP A 114 -14.71 -13.90 -15.75
C ASP A 114 -14.32 -13.71 -17.23
N ILE A 115 -13.22 -13.00 -17.50
CA ILE A 115 -12.66 -12.86 -18.85
C ILE A 115 -12.33 -14.24 -19.44
N ALA A 116 -11.61 -15.09 -18.69
CA ALA A 116 -11.22 -16.42 -19.15
C ALA A 116 -12.46 -17.29 -19.46
N GLY A 117 -13.47 -17.27 -18.58
CA GLY A 117 -14.73 -18.00 -18.77
C GLY A 117 -15.49 -17.52 -20.02
N LYS A 118 -15.61 -16.20 -20.21
CA LYS A 118 -16.27 -15.60 -21.38
C LYS A 118 -15.54 -15.90 -22.69
N ALA A 119 -14.21 -15.92 -22.66
CA ALA A 119 -13.39 -16.28 -23.81
C ALA A 119 -13.62 -17.75 -24.21
N ALA A 120 -13.67 -18.67 -23.24
CA ALA A 120 -13.96 -20.08 -23.49
C ALA A 120 -15.35 -20.30 -24.11
N ILE A 121 -16.39 -19.66 -23.55
CA ILE A 121 -17.76 -19.72 -24.10
C ILE A 121 -17.82 -19.16 -25.52
N SER A 122 -17.11 -18.05 -25.78
CA SER A 122 -17.06 -17.43 -27.11
C SER A 122 -16.37 -18.35 -28.13
N ASN A 123 -15.30 -19.05 -27.71
CA ASN A 123 -14.62 -20.02 -28.56
C ASN A 123 -15.54 -21.20 -28.93
N GLU A 124 -16.28 -21.74 -27.96
CA GLU A 124 -17.25 -22.82 -28.20
C GLU A 124 -18.37 -22.40 -29.16
N LYS A 125 -18.86 -21.15 -29.03
CA LYS A 125 -19.86 -20.59 -29.96
C LYS A 125 -19.31 -20.44 -31.38
N LEU A 126 -18.07 -19.97 -31.52
CA LEU A 126 -17.39 -19.87 -32.81
C LEU A 126 -17.24 -21.23 -33.49
N GLU A 127 -16.83 -22.26 -32.76
CA GLU A 127 -16.78 -23.63 -33.28
C GLU A 127 -18.15 -24.12 -33.76
N ARG A 128 -19.22 -23.85 -32.99
CA ARG A 128 -20.59 -24.16 -33.41
C ARG A 128 -20.98 -23.42 -34.69
N TYR A 129 -20.66 -22.14 -34.81
CA TYR A 129 -20.95 -21.38 -36.03
C TYR A 129 -20.19 -21.92 -37.25
N ILE A 130 -18.92 -22.31 -37.08
CA ILE A 130 -18.13 -22.93 -38.14
C ILE A 130 -18.79 -24.24 -38.60
N ASN A 131 -19.23 -25.09 -37.66
CA ASN A 131 -19.91 -26.35 -37.99
C ASN A 131 -21.25 -26.11 -38.70
N CYS A 132 -22.08 -25.18 -38.19
CA CYS A 132 -23.36 -24.84 -38.84
C CYS A 132 -23.18 -24.27 -40.25
N LEU A 133 -22.12 -23.48 -40.48
CA LEU A 133 -21.79 -22.98 -41.81
C LEU A 133 -21.31 -24.10 -42.74
N ALA A 134 -20.53 -25.05 -42.23
CA ALA A 134 -20.05 -26.20 -43.00
C ALA A 134 -21.17 -27.16 -43.41
N GLU A 135 -22.22 -27.29 -42.58
CA GLU A 135 -23.38 -28.14 -42.83
C GLU A 135 -24.52 -27.45 -43.61
N SER A 136 -24.47 -26.12 -43.76
CA SER A 136 -25.53 -25.35 -44.42
C SER A 136 -25.55 -25.57 -45.93
N GLN A 137 -26.72 -25.93 -46.46
CA GLN A 137 -26.93 -26.15 -47.90
C GLN A 137 -27.76 -25.02 -48.56
N LYS A 138 -28.35 -24.12 -47.77
CA LYS A 138 -29.21 -23.02 -48.24
C LYS A 138 -28.65 -21.68 -47.83
N ALA A 139 -28.86 -20.68 -48.69
CA ALA A 139 -28.44 -19.31 -48.44
C ALA A 139 -29.12 -18.68 -47.21
N GLU A 140 -30.37 -19.08 -46.92
CA GLU A 140 -31.09 -18.61 -45.73
C GLU A 140 -30.42 -19.04 -44.42
N ASP A 141 -29.92 -20.28 -44.36
CA ASP A 141 -29.25 -20.84 -43.17
C ASP A 141 -27.92 -20.11 -42.90
N VAL A 142 -27.17 -19.81 -43.97
CA VAL A 142 -25.93 -19.02 -43.89
C VAL A 142 -26.20 -17.61 -43.39
N LEU A 143 -27.23 -16.93 -43.89
CA LEU A 143 -27.61 -15.59 -43.45
C LEU A 143 -28.01 -15.55 -41.97
N ALA A 144 -28.71 -16.59 -41.49
CA ALA A 144 -29.07 -16.72 -40.08
C ALA A 144 -27.82 -16.86 -39.19
N VAL A 145 -26.86 -17.71 -39.57
CA VAL A 145 -25.62 -17.90 -38.80
C VAL A 145 -24.76 -16.64 -38.79
N VAL A 146 -24.63 -15.93 -39.92
CA VAL A 146 -23.90 -14.66 -39.99
C VAL A 146 -24.53 -13.58 -39.09
N THR A 147 -25.87 -13.52 -39.06
CA THR A 147 -26.58 -12.59 -38.18
C THR A 147 -26.31 -12.89 -36.70
N ASN A 148 -26.27 -14.17 -36.33
CA ASN A 148 -25.92 -14.60 -34.98
C ASN A 148 -24.46 -14.26 -34.62
N ILE A 149 -23.50 -14.50 -35.53
CA ILE A 149 -22.10 -14.10 -35.34
C ILE A 149 -22.00 -12.58 -35.11
N MET A 150 -22.68 -11.77 -35.91
CA MET A 150 -22.67 -10.31 -35.76
C MET A 150 -23.25 -9.85 -34.42
N SER A 151 -24.34 -10.47 -33.97
CA SER A 151 -24.95 -10.19 -32.67
C SER A 151 -23.99 -10.55 -31.53
N ASP A 152 -23.45 -11.77 -31.53
CA ASP A 152 -22.58 -12.26 -30.46
C ASP A 152 -21.23 -11.51 -30.43
N THR A 153 -20.70 -11.11 -31.60
CA THR A 153 -19.49 -10.27 -31.68
C THR A 153 -19.72 -8.89 -31.10
N ARG A 154 -20.90 -8.29 -31.30
CA ARG A 154 -21.25 -7.00 -30.67
C ARG A 154 -21.35 -7.13 -29.15
N VAL A 155 -21.95 -8.19 -28.65
CA VAL A 155 -22.04 -8.47 -27.21
C VAL A 155 -20.63 -8.64 -26.62
N LEU A 156 -19.78 -9.43 -27.27
CA LEU A 156 -18.39 -9.62 -26.84
C LEU A 156 -17.62 -8.30 -26.81
N ALA A 157 -17.73 -7.47 -27.85
CA ALA A 157 -17.07 -6.17 -27.90
C ALA A 157 -17.52 -5.22 -26.77
N MET A 158 -18.82 -5.19 -26.44
CA MET A 158 -19.33 -4.40 -25.32
C MET A 158 -18.79 -4.92 -23.98
N GLU A 159 -18.78 -6.24 -23.77
CA GLU A 159 -18.26 -6.86 -22.55
C GLU A 159 -16.75 -6.64 -22.38
N SER A 160 -15.97 -6.79 -23.45
CA SER A 160 -14.53 -6.49 -23.43
C SER A 160 -14.25 -5.04 -23.02
N LYS A 161 -15.02 -4.08 -23.55
CA LYS A 161 -14.88 -2.66 -23.18
C LYS A 161 -15.26 -2.40 -21.72
N ARG A 162 -16.28 -3.10 -21.21
CA ARG A 162 -16.68 -3.02 -19.78
C ARG A 162 -15.56 -3.55 -18.87
N LEU A 163 -14.98 -4.69 -19.23
CA LEU A 163 -13.89 -5.33 -18.49
C LEU A 163 -12.61 -4.48 -18.51
N GLU A 164 -12.25 -3.89 -19.66
CA GLU A 164 -11.15 -2.93 -19.80
C GLU A 164 -11.33 -1.73 -18.85
N SER A 165 -12.53 -1.16 -18.79
CA SER A 165 -12.84 -0.07 -17.86
C SER A 165 -12.70 -0.51 -16.40
N GLN A 166 -13.15 -1.71 -16.03
CA GLN A 166 -13.03 -2.23 -14.67
C GLN A 166 -11.57 -2.45 -14.26
N LEU A 167 -10.75 -3.01 -15.15
CA LEU A 167 -9.31 -3.20 -14.91
C LEU A 167 -8.58 -1.86 -14.79
N THR A 168 -8.92 -0.88 -15.63
CA THR A 168 -8.30 0.45 -15.58
C THR A 168 -8.62 1.17 -14.27
N THR A 169 -9.88 1.10 -13.81
CA THR A 169 -10.29 1.65 -12.51
C THR A 169 -9.55 0.94 -11.38
N SER A 170 -9.55 -0.39 -11.36
CA SER A 170 -8.91 -1.18 -10.31
C SER A 170 -7.40 -0.96 -10.25
N SER A 171 -6.73 -0.85 -11.39
CA SER A 171 -5.30 -0.48 -11.46
C SER A 171 -5.05 0.91 -10.88
N GLY A 172 -5.91 1.89 -11.18
CA GLY A 172 -5.79 3.24 -10.66
C GLY A 172 -6.02 3.33 -9.15
N GLU A 173 -6.94 2.54 -8.60
CA GLU A 173 -7.16 2.42 -7.16
C GLU A 173 -5.96 1.75 -6.47
N MET A 174 -5.42 0.68 -7.07
CA MET A 174 -4.24 -0.01 -6.57
C MET A 174 -3.02 0.91 -6.51
N ASP A 175 -2.80 1.72 -7.54
CA ASP A 175 -1.69 2.70 -7.58
C ASP A 175 -1.84 3.79 -6.50
N LYS A 176 -3.07 4.27 -6.25
CA LYS A 176 -3.33 5.24 -5.18
C LYS A 176 -3.02 4.65 -3.81
N LEU A 177 -3.57 3.48 -3.49
CA LEU A 177 -3.35 2.83 -2.19
C LEU A 177 -1.88 2.46 -2.00
N LYS A 178 -1.19 2.04 -3.06
CA LYS A 178 0.26 1.82 -3.03
C LYS A 178 1.02 3.09 -2.67
N ASN A 179 0.68 4.23 -3.28
CA ASN A 179 1.33 5.52 -2.97
C ASN A 179 1.04 5.99 -1.54
N GLU A 180 -0.19 5.76 -1.04
CA GLU A 180 -0.57 6.06 0.34
C GLU A 180 0.22 5.17 1.33
N LEU A 181 0.37 3.88 1.02
CA LEU A 181 1.18 2.95 1.80
C LEU A 181 2.66 3.32 1.81
N GLU A 182 3.22 3.74 0.67
CA GLU A 182 4.61 4.20 0.60
C GLU A 182 4.83 5.52 1.35
N SER A 183 3.82 6.41 1.37
CA SER A 183 3.87 7.67 2.11
C SER A 183 3.68 7.50 3.63
N ALA A 184 3.04 6.40 4.04
CA ALA A 184 2.81 6.05 5.44
C ALA A 184 3.97 5.25 6.07
N LYS A 185 4.92 4.75 5.27
CA LYS A 185 6.15 4.05 5.71
C LYS A 185 7.31 5.01 6.00
#